data_AF-A0AAW7S2V5-F1
#
_entry.id   AF-A0AAW7S2V5-F1
#
_cell.length_a   1.000
_cell.length_b   1.000
_cell.length_c   1.000
_cell.angle_alpha   90.00
_cell.angle_beta   90.00
_cell.angle_gamma   90.00
#
_symmetry.space_group_name_H-M   'P 1'
#
loop_
_entity.id
_entity.type
_entity.pdbx_description
1 polymer ?
#
loop_
_entity_poly.entity_id
_entity_poly.type
_entity_poly.pdbx_seq_one_letter_code
_entity_poly.pdbx_strand_id
1 'polypeptide(L)'
;MKKSAFALLFFTSLTFGQQNPTAKQASNCMLEAEVFKDAASMRDGGLSPQQTYSSLSMLQGAPKQSVKRIINLVYFDERFQGAGGKALYDQVYDICLYPKGHYTPLE
;
A
#
# COMPACT_ATOMS: atom_id res chain seq x y z
N MET A 1 -59.72 -12.77 -10.45
CA MET A 1 -58.84 -12.63 -9.26
C MET A 1 -57.40 -12.49 -9.75
N LYS A 2 -56.82 -11.29 -9.73
CA LYS A 2 -55.42 -11.03 -10.12
C LYS A 2 -54.67 -10.59 -8.87
N LYS A 3 -53.69 -11.38 -8.42
CA LYS A 3 -52.79 -11.03 -7.33
C LYS A 3 -51.56 -10.36 -7.95
N SER A 4 -51.50 -9.03 -7.89
CA SER A 4 -50.27 -8.29 -8.18
C SER A 4 -49.43 -8.26 -6.90
N ALA A 5 -48.34 -9.03 -6.90
CA ALA A 5 -47.31 -8.93 -5.87
C ALA A 5 -46.41 -7.73 -6.18
N PHE A 6 -46.42 -6.75 -5.27
CA PHE A 6 -45.65 -5.52 -5.33
C PHE A 6 -44.20 -5.86 -4.93
N ALA A 7 -43.26 -5.80 -5.88
CA ALA A 7 -41.84 -5.97 -5.58
C ALA A 7 -41.31 -4.69 -4.91
N LEU A 8 -41.03 -4.76 -3.60
CA LEU A 8 -40.28 -3.72 -2.89
C LEU A 8 -38.81 -3.77 -3.33
N LEU A 9 -38.40 -2.82 -4.17
CA LEU A 9 -36.99 -2.55 -4.42
C LEU A 9 -36.40 -1.83 -3.20
N PHE A 10 -35.67 -2.56 -2.36
CA PHE A 10 -34.81 -1.96 -1.35
C PHE A 10 -33.63 -1.28 -2.06
N PHE A 11 -33.75 0.04 -2.25
CA PHE A 11 -32.59 0.89 -2.55
C PHE A 11 -31.73 0.98 -1.29
N THR A 12 -30.79 0.05 -1.13
CA THR A 12 -29.70 0.22 -0.19
C THR A 12 -28.75 1.28 -0.76
N SER A 13 -28.87 2.50 -0.27
CA SER A 13 -27.93 3.58 -0.55
C SER A 13 -26.52 3.14 -0.14
N LEU A 14 -25.66 2.86 -1.11
CA LEU A 14 -24.23 2.67 -0.88
C LEU A 14 -23.64 4.01 -0.44
N THR A 15 -23.56 4.23 0.86
CA THR A 15 -22.80 5.35 1.42
C THR A 15 -21.31 5.04 1.26
N PHE A 16 -20.70 5.56 0.19
CA PHE A 16 -19.24 5.63 0.06
C PHE A 16 -18.72 6.68 1.05
N GLY A 17 -18.65 6.32 2.34
CA GLY A 17 -17.99 7.14 3.34
C GLY A 17 -16.48 7.07 3.14
N GLN A 18 -15.86 8.18 2.73
CA GLN A 18 -14.41 8.35 2.87
C GLN A 18 -14.09 8.36 4.37
N GLN A 19 -13.51 7.27 4.87
CA GLN A 19 -13.01 7.22 6.24
C GLN A 19 -11.68 7.97 6.29
N ASN A 20 -11.63 9.03 7.09
CA ASN A 20 -10.37 9.71 7.39
C ASN A 20 -9.41 8.74 8.10
N PRO A 21 -8.14 8.65 7.68
CA PRO A 21 -7.19 7.75 8.31
C PRO A 21 -6.94 8.13 9.77
N THR A 22 -6.76 7.12 10.62
CA THR A 22 -6.32 7.36 12.01
C THR A 22 -4.83 7.70 12.07
N ALA A 23 -4.38 8.39 13.11
CA ALA A 23 -2.96 8.66 13.33
C ALA A 23 -2.11 7.37 13.40
N LYS A 24 -2.67 6.30 13.99
CA LYS A 24 -2.03 4.97 14.04
C LYS A 24 -1.91 4.35 12.65
N GLN A 25 -2.93 4.48 11.81
CA GLN A 25 -2.87 4.01 10.43
C GLN A 25 -1.82 4.78 9.64
N ALA A 26 -1.80 6.11 9.73
CA ALA A 26 -0.79 6.94 9.08
C ALA A 26 0.63 6.54 9.49
N SER A 27 0.88 6.32 10.79
CA SER A 27 2.18 5.87 11.30
C SER A 27 2.59 4.49 10.76
N ASN A 28 1.66 3.54 10.71
CA ASN A 28 1.92 2.22 10.13
C ASN A 28 2.23 2.29 8.63
N CYS A 29 1.47 3.10 7.88
CA CYS A 29 1.70 3.31 6.45
C CYS A 29 3.04 3.98 6.18
N MET A 30 3.43 4.96 7.00
CA MET A 30 4.73 5.60 6.92
C MET A 30 5.86 4.59 7.14
N LEU A 31 5.77 3.75 8.18
CA LEU A 31 6.77 2.73 8.45
C LEU A 31 6.91 1.75 7.27
N GLU A 32 5.80 1.28 6.71
CA GLU A 32 5.84 0.37 5.55
C GLU A 32 6.46 1.06 4.32
N ALA A 33 6.06 2.30 4.03
CA ALA A 33 6.58 3.09 2.93
C ALA A 33 8.09 3.37 3.07
N GLU A 34 8.59 3.62 4.28
CA GLU A 34 10.02 3.78 4.56
C GLU A 34 10.84 2.53 4.23
N VAL A 35 10.33 1.33 4.57
CA VAL A 35 11.03 0.08 4.22
C VAL A 35 11.10 -0.10 2.70
N PHE A 36 10.04 0.24 1.98
CA PHE A 36 10.05 0.23 0.51
C PHE A 36 11.04 1.26 -0.07
N LYS A 37 11.06 2.47 0.48
CA LYS A 37 11.98 3.55 0.09
C LYS A 37 13.44 3.13 0.22
N ASP A 38 13.79 2.59 1.38
CA ASP A 38 15.17 2.21 1.68
C ASP A 38 15.59 0.99 0.85
N ALA A 39 14.71 -0.01 0.71
CA ALA A 39 14.98 -1.16 -0.15
C ALA A 39 15.22 -0.75 -1.61
N ALA A 40 14.41 0.18 -2.14
CA ALA A 40 14.58 0.69 -3.50
C ALA A 40 15.88 1.49 -3.64
N SER A 41 16.20 2.34 -2.66
CA SER A 41 17.44 3.11 -2.65
C SER A 41 18.68 2.21 -2.62
N MET A 42 18.65 1.11 -1.85
CA MET A 42 19.73 0.13 -1.81
C MET A 42 19.86 -0.66 -3.12
N ARG A 43 18.74 -1.08 -3.72
CA ARG A 43 18.71 -1.70 -5.05
C ARG A 43 19.35 -0.79 -6.10
N ASP A 44 18.93 0.46 -6.13
CA ASP A 44 19.40 1.46 -7.10
C ASP A 44 20.88 1.79 -6.88
N GLY A 45 21.36 1.67 -5.63
CA GLY A 45 22.77 1.73 -5.26
C GLY A 45 23.58 0.45 -5.56
N GLY A 46 22.96 -0.59 -6.14
CA GLY A 46 23.63 -1.82 -6.56
C GLY A 46 23.80 -2.89 -5.48
N LEU A 47 23.18 -2.74 -4.30
CA LEU A 47 23.23 -3.78 -3.27
C LEU A 47 22.37 -4.97 -3.69
N SER A 48 22.78 -6.18 -3.30
CA SER A 48 21.98 -7.38 -3.49
C SER A 48 20.79 -7.44 -2.51
N PRO A 49 19.73 -8.22 -2.80
CA PRO A 49 18.62 -8.43 -1.87
C PRO A 49 19.06 -8.92 -0.48
N GLN A 50 20.09 -9.76 -0.42
CA GLN A 50 20.63 -10.31 0.84
C GLN A 50 21.36 -9.24 1.65
N GLN A 51 22.14 -8.38 0.99
CA GLN A 51 22.81 -7.24 1.63
C GLN A 51 21.77 -6.26 2.18
N THR A 52 20.77 -5.92 1.38
CA THR A 52 19.65 -5.06 1.78
C THR A 52 18.88 -5.64 2.97
N TYR A 53 18.59 -6.94 2.98
CA TYR A 53 17.93 -7.58 4.13
C TYR A 53 18.77 -7.52 5.40
N SER A 54 20.09 -7.74 5.29
CA SER A 54 20.99 -7.59 6.43
C SER A 54 20.97 -6.17 6.98
N SER A 55 20.97 -5.14 6.12
CA SER A 55 20.93 -3.75 6.55
C SER A 55 19.58 -3.35 7.17
N LEU A 56 18.46 -3.68 6.53
CA LEU A 56 17.13 -3.24 6.97
C LEU A 56 16.62 -3.99 8.19
N SER A 57 16.94 -5.28 8.33
CA SER A 57 16.49 -6.08 9.49
C SER A 57 17.08 -5.62 10.83
N MET A 58 18.14 -4.80 10.80
CA MET A 58 18.74 -4.18 11.99
C MET A 58 18.21 -2.78 12.29
N LEU A 59 17.66 -2.08 11.30
CA LEU A 59 17.34 -0.65 11.38
C LEU A 59 15.85 -0.35 11.52
N GLN A 60 15.01 -1.18 10.91
CA GLN A 60 13.59 -0.91 10.78
C GLN A 60 12.84 -1.77 11.80
N GLY A 61 12.12 -1.15 12.75
CA GLY A 61 11.27 -1.84 13.74
C GLY A 61 10.10 -2.65 13.14
N ALA A 62 10.09 -2.86 11.83
CA ALA A 62 9.16 -3.70 11.10
C ALA A 62 9.44 -5.19 11.36
N PRO A 63 8.41 -6.06 11.35
CA PRO A 63 8.60 -7.49 11.45
C PRO A 63 9.53 -8.02 10.35
N LYS A 64 10.49 -8.90 10.70
CA LYS A 64 11.46 -9.47 9.76
C LYS A 64 10.82 -10.07 8.49
N GLN A 65 9.67 -10.73 8.66
CA GLN A 65 8.93 -11.31 7.54
C GLN A 65 8.40 -10.25 6.58
N SER A 66 7.95 -9.10 7.11
CA SER A 66 7.51 -7.96 6.29
C SER A 66 8.68 -7.37 5.51
N VAL A 67 9.84 -7.17 6.16
CA VAL A 67 11.05 -6.67 5.50
C VAL A 67 11.46 -7.59 4.34
N LYS A 68 11.49 -8.91 4.58
CA LYS A 68 11.81 -9.89 3.53
C LYS A 68 10.82 -9.85 2.36
N ARG A 69 9.51 -9.74 2.66
CA ARG A 69 8.46 -9.60 1.63
C ARG A 69 8.69 -8.36 0.77
N ILE A 70 8.94 -7.22 1.40
CA ILE A 70 9.12 -5.93 0.72
C ILE A 70 10.34 -5.95 -0.18
N ILE A 71 11.48 -6.47 0.32
CA ILE A 71 12.70 -6.61 -0.48
C ILE A 71 12.44 -7.47 -1.72
N ASN A 72 11.73 -8.58 -1.59
CA ASN A 72 11.42 -9.42 -2.74
C ASN A 72 10.56 -8.69 -3.78
N LEU A 73 9.58 -7.89 -3.35
CA LEU A 73 8.78 -7.06 -4.25
C LEU A 73 9.67 -6.03 -4.97
N VAL A 74 10.47 -5.28 -4.23
CA VAL A 74 11.31 -4.20 -4.79
C VAL A 74 12.35 -4.72 -5.80
N TYR A 75 12.92 -5.90 -5.56
CA TYR A 75 13.99 -6.44 -6.39
C TYR A 75 13.52 -7.28 -7.57
N PHE A 76 12.42 -8.01 -7.43
CA PHE A 76 12.03 -9.04 -8.41
C PHE A 76 10.71 -8.77 -9.11
N ASP A 77 9.87 -7.89 -8.58
CA ASP A 77 8.60 -7.55 -9.23
C ASP A 77 8.82 -6.37 -10.18
N GLU A 78 8.61 -6.62 -11.47
CA GLU A 78 8.83 -5.66 -12.56
C GLU A 78 8.10 -4.34 -12.36
N ARG A 79 6.97 -4.35 -11.65
CA ARG A 79 6.19 -3.15 -11.34
C ARG A 79 6.96 -2.14 -10.50
N PHE A 80 7.98 -2.58 -9.76
CA PHE A 80 8.79 -1.73 -8.88
C PHE A 80 10.13 -1.34 -9.51
N GLN A 81 10.53 -1.90 -10.66
CA GLN A 81 11.84 -1.66 -11.27
C GLN A 81 12.04 -0.22 -11.76
N GLY A 82 10.96 0.48 -12.13
CA GLY A 82 11.01 1.85 -12.65
C GLY A 82 10.85 2.95 -11.60
N ALA A 83 10.54 2.60 -10.35
CA ALA A 83 10.32 3.59 -9.29
C ALA A 83 11.51 3.56 -8.30
N GLY A 84 12.13 4.72 -8.11
CA GLY A 84 13.19 4.93 -7.12
C GLY A 84 12.65 5.27 -5.74
N GLY A 85 13.53 5.35 -4.74
CA GLY A 85 13.20 5.47 -3.31
C GLY A 85 11.99 6.36 -2.98
N LYS A 86 12.06 7.68 -3.26
CA LYS A 86 10.98 8.61 -2.89
C LYS A 86 9.66 8.33 -3.63
N ALA A 87 9.73 7.99 -4.92
CA ALA A 87 8.52 7.70 -5.70
C ALA A 87 7.78 6.47 -5.15
N LEU A 88 8.54 5.44 -4.76
CA LEU A 88 7.98 4.25 -4.11
C LEU A 88 7.38 4.57 -2.75
N TYR A 89 8.05 5.41 -1.94
CA TYR A 89 7.51 5.88 -0.67
C TYR A 89 6.13 6.51 -0.87
N ASP A 90 6.05 7.51 -1.75
CA ASP A 90 4.83 8.28 -1.97
C ASP A 90 3.68 7.34 -2.42
N GLN A 91 3.94 6.43 -3.37
CA GLN A 91 2.94 5.47 -3.85
C GLN A 91 2.47 4.50 -2.77
N VAL A 92 3.39 3.87 -2.03
CA VAL A 92 3.03 2.88 -1.01
C VAL A 92 2.29 3.55 0.15
N TYR A 93 2.74 4.74 0.56
CA TYR A 93 2.09 5.51 1.59
C TYR A 93 0.65 5.86 1.21
N ASP A 94 0.43 6.37 0.00
CA ASP A 94 -0.88 6.74 -0.55
C ASP A 94 -1.84 5.55 -0.61
N ILE A 95 -1.40 4.42 -1.20
CA ILE A 95 -2.19 3.19 -1.33
C ILE A 95 -2.56 2.62 0.05
N CYS A 96 -1.63 2.63 1.00
CA CYS A 96 -1.88 2.15 2.35
C CYS A 96 -2.88 3.05 3.10
N LEU A 97 -2.73 4.37 2.94
CA LEU A 97 -3.52 5.34 3.68
C LEU A 97 -4.94 5.45 3.12
N TYR A 98 -5.09 5.29 1.79
CA TYR A 98 -6.34 5.41 1.06
C TYR A 98 -6.55 4.21 0.13
N PRO A 99 -6.86 3.02 0.68
CA PRO A 99 -7.00 1.80 -0.12
C PRO A 99 -8.19 1.82 -1.10
N LYS A 100 -9.08 2.81 -0.96
CA LYS A 100 -10.22 3.06 -1.87
C LYS A 100 -9.98 4.25 -2.81
N GLY A 101 -8.77 4.80 -2.81
CA GLY A 101 -8.40 5.98 -3.58
C GLY A 101 -8.84 7.30 -2.95
N HIS A 102 -8.16 8.37 -3.37
CA HIS A 102 -8.48 9.76 -3.02
C HIS A 102 -9.59 10.36 -3.87
N TYR A 103 -9.69 9.90 -5.12
CA TYR A 103 -10.44 10.57 -6.16
C TYR A 103 -11.58 9.68 -6.64
N THR A 104 -12.74 10.28 -6.83
CA THR A 104 -13.80 9.66 -7.63
C THR A 104 -13.39 9.73 -9.10
N PRO A 105 -13.50 8.63 -9.87
CA PRO A 105 -13.26 8.67 -11.31
C PRO A 105 -14.08 9.76 -11.97
N LEU A 106 -13.51 10.44 -12.96
CA LEU A 106 -14.27 11.33 -13.84
C LEU A 106 -15.19 10.45 -14.70
N GLU A 107 -16.47 10.83 -14.79
CA GLU A 107 -17.45 10.21 -15.69
C GLU A 107 -17.26 10.69 -17.14
#